data_AF-A0AB38TKF7-F1
#
_entry.id   AF-A0AB38TKF7-F1
#
_cell.length_a   1.000
_cell.length_b   1.000
_cell.length_c   1.000
_cell.angle_alpha   90.00
_cell.angle_beta   90.00
_cell.angle_gamma   90.00
#
_symmetry.space_group_name_H-M   'P 1'
#
loop_
_entity.id
_entity.type
_entity.pdbx_description
1 polymer ?
#
loop_
_entity_poly.entity_id
_entity_poly.type
_entity_poly.pdbx_seq_one_letter_code
_entity_poly.pdbx_strand_id
1 'polypeptide(L)'
;MEASERHTHAPAVSFDGGDLDCGNGLLLLIRKHIDPLERGQLLEIRSTETSVEGDLPAWCRMTGNQLVSWTRQGRLRSFLVSKGAFAAGAGQVAQAASPALPARDAPREPPPRAPIEIVPVNIPASLPAPSPAPSIAPLSVMGIGSWPRPRWMLQALHEHLEGRLDDAAFEASADDAVQLALAAQLRAGVDVVTDGEQRRDSYASFVGGRLDNCQLIPLTDLLPYVDDPLAFEQELRALDVPAGEVRHPAVFGPLGRSRPLAVHELTSLRELSDRPAKIALPGPYLLTRTMWLECVSDRAYASREALAADVVRVLREELAALLANGAALVQFDEPVLSEVVYAGVTGQRSFMCGALSEKGDPRAELAFARELLNAVVRGFPAERLAMHMCRGNWSTDESKAMTGDYAPLVETLAALEVGTLFLELCTPRAGEMAVLRRLPDHQRIGVGLCNQKHAYVESLDEVLGKAETAVALFGAQRVLFNPDCGFATFADAPVNSGRIAEAKLRVLVEASRRLRERHGV
;
A
#
# COMPACT_ATOMS: atom_id res chain seq x y z
N MET A 1 6.20 -40.21 24.52
CA MET A 1 4.99 -40.83 25.08
C MET A 1 4.45 -41.79 24.04
N GLU A 2 4.24 -43.06 24.38
CA GLU A 2 3.75 -44.08 23.45
C GLU A 2 2.24 -43.96 23.21
N ALA A 3 1.76 -44.50 22.08
CA ALA A 3 0.34 -44.52 21.76
C ALA A 3 -0.43 -45.42 22.74
N SER A 4 -1.53 -44.90 23.28
CA SER A 4 -2.50 -45.66 24.08
C SER A 4 -3.51 -46.38 23.18
N GLU A 5 -4.08 -47.48 23.66
CA GLU A 5 -5.15 -48.19 22.93
C GLU A 5 -6.45 -47.38 22.85
N ARG A 6 -6.71 -46.55 23.87
CA ARG A 6 -7.86 -45.64 23.95
C ARG A 6 -7.55 -44.47 24.88
N HIS A 7 -8.27 -43.37 24.72
CA HIS A 7 -8.25 -42.26 25.69
C HIS A 7 -8.94 -42.68 27.00
N THR A 8 -8.32 -42.38 28.13
CA THR A 8 -8.86 -42.64 29.47
C THR A 8 -9.74 -41.52 30.00
N HIS A 9 -9.75 -40.37 29.31
CA HIS A 9 -10.51 -39.18 29.69
C HIS A 9 -11.30 -38.65 28.48
N ALA A 10 -12.47 -38.06 28.75
CA ALA A 10 -13.32 -37.50 27.72
C ALA A 10 -12.88 -36.06 27.38
N PRO A 11 -12.83 -35.69 26.09
CA PRO A 11 -12.62 -34.30 25.70
C PRO A 11 -13.84 -33.44 26.01
N ALA A 12 -13.60 -32.17 26.35
CA ALA A 12 -14.62 -31.12 26.37
C ALA A 12 -14.99 -30.69 24.95
N VAL A 13 -14.02 -30.67 24.04
CA VAL A 13 -14.19 -30.32 22.62
C VAL A 13 -13.34 -31.26 21.77
N SER A 14 -13.86 -31.68 20.61
CA SER A 14 -13.13 -32.47 19.62
C SER A 14 -13.24 -31.81 18.24
N PHE A 15 -12.16 -31.84 17.47
CA PHE A 15 -12.21 -31.48 16.05
C PHE A 15 -11.32 -32.40 15.21
N ASP A 16 -11.58 -32.41 13.91
CA ASP A 16 -10.78 -33.13 12.92
C ASP A 16 -9.94 -32.13 12.12
N GLY A 17 -8.62 -32.26 12.23
CA GLY A 17 -7.63 -31.45 11.54
C GLY A 17 -7.18 -32.03 10.20
N GLY A 18 -7.70 -33.20 9.80
CA GLY A 18 -7.39 -33.81 8.51
C GLY A 18 -5.89 -34.06 8.31
N ASP A 19 -5.38 -33.67 7.14
CA ASP A 19 -3.99 -33.80 6.70
C ASP A 19 -3.13 -32.54 6.98
N LEU A 20 -3.62 -31.61 7.80
CA LEU A 20 -2.86 -30.41 8.18
C LEU A 20 -1.75 -30.75 9.18
N ASP A 21 -0.55 -30.20 8.96
CA ASP A 21 0.57 -30.26 9.91
C ASP A 21 0.62 -29.04 10.85
N CYS A 22 1.49 -29.08 11.86
CA CYS A 22 1.63 -28.00 12.83
C CYS A 22 2.25 -26.71 12.25
N GLY A 23 2.94 -26.76 11.10
CA GLY A 23 3.46 -25.59 10.37
C GLY A 23 2.46 -24.97 9.39
N ASN A 24 1.48 -25.74 8.91
CA ASN A 24 0.56 -25.41 7.83
C ASN A 24 -0.91 -25.35 8.31
N GLY A 25 -1.15 -24.80 9.50
CA GLY A 25 -2.48 -24.39 9.94
C GLY A 25 -3.16 -25.24 11.01
N LEU A 26 -2.66 -26.45 11.35
CA LEU A 26 -3.26 -27.25 12.43
C LEU A 26 -3.23 -26.52 13.77
N LEU A 27 -2.16 -25.77 14.06
CA LEU A 27 -2.03 -24.99 15.31
C LEU A 27 -3.11 -23.90 15.46
N LEU A 28 -3.63 -23.37 14.36
CA LEU A 28 -4.69 -22.36 14.38
C LEU A 28 -6.02 -23.01 14.79
N LEU A 29 -6.31 -24.21 14.28
CA LEU A 29 -7.47 -24.99 14.72
C LEU A 29 -7.32 -25.41 16.19
N ILE A 30 -6.12 -25.82 16.61
CA ILE A 30 -5.84 -26.12 18.01
C ILE A 30 -6.11 -24.90 18.88
N ARG A 31 -5.61 -23.71 18.52
CA ARG A 31 -5.86 -22.46 19.26
C ARG A 31 -7.34 -22.10 19.34
N LYS A 32 -8.05 -22.14 18.21
CA LYS A 32 -9.49 -21.91 18.13
C LYS A 32 -10.29 -22.76 19.13
N HIS A 33 -9.86 -24.00 19.35
CA HIS A 33 -10.57 -24.94 20.21
C HIS A 33 -10.01 -25.04 21.63
N ILE A 34 -8.73 -24.71 21.87
CA ILE A 34 -8.10 -24.78 23.20
C ILE A 34 -8.19 -23.45 23.97
N ASP A 35 -8.17 -22.30 23.28
CA ASP A 35 -8.21 -20.99 23.91
C ASP A 35 -9.53 -20.72 24.66
N PRO A 36 -10.70 -21.20 24.18
CA PRO A 36 -11.94 -21.09 24.93
C PRO A 36 -12.05 -22.03 26.14
N LEU A 37 -11.20 -23.07 26.23
CA LEU A 37 -11.27 -24.04 27.32
C LEU A 37 -10.83 -23.41 28.65
N GLU A 38 -11.37 -23.89 29.76
CA GLU A 38 -10.83 -23.61 31.08
C GLU A 38 -9.55 -24.42 31.33
N ARG A 39 -8.67 -23.93 32.21
CA ARG A 39 -7.46 -24.68 32.58
C ARG A 39 -7.84 -26.05 33.14
N GLY A 40 -7.21 -27.10 32.64
CA GLY A 40 -7.49 -28.50 32.99
C GLY A 40 -8.47 -29.20 32.05
N GLN A 41 -9.28 -28.47 31.26
CA GLN A 41 -10.17 -29.07 30.27
C GLN A 41 -9.40 -29.64 29.09
N LEU A 42 -10.01 -30.66 28.45
CA LEU A 42 -9.36 -31.49 27.44
C LEU A 42 -9.89 -31.21 26.03
N LEU A 43 -8.96 -31.04 25.09
CA LEU A 43 -9.21 -30.92 23.67
C LEU A 43 -8.76 -32.23 22.98
N GLU A 44 -9.66 -32.82 22.20
CA GLU A 44 -9.30 -33.90 21.27
C GLU A 44 -8.99 -33.32 19.88
N ILE A 45 -7.82 -33.69 19.35
CA ILE A 45 -7.34 -33.31 18.03
C ILE A 45 -7.19 -34.60 17.22
N ARG A 46 -7.99 -34.76 16.18
CA ARG A 46 -7.87 -35.88 15.24
C ARG A 46 -7.11 -35.45 14.00
N SER A 47 -6.16 -36.25 13.55
CA SER A 47 -5.35 -35.93 12.37
C SER A 47 -4.90 -37.20 11.65
N THR A 48 -4.86 -37.14 10.32
CA THR A 48 -4.24 -38.16 9.47
C THR A 48 -2.78 -37.88 9.14
N GLU A 49 -2.29 -36.67 9.43
CA GLU A 49 -0.91 -36.28 9.19
C GLU A 49 0.04 -36.93 10.20
N THR A 50 1.18 -37.40 9.70
CA THR A 50 2.19 -38.16 10.42
C THR A 50 3.11 -37.29 11.26
N SER A 51 3.46 -36.09 10.80
CA SER A 51 4.38 -35.17 11.49
C SER A 51 3.83 -34.68 12.84
N VAL A 52 2.50 -34.64 13.00
CA VAL A 52 1.81 -34.20 14.21
C VAL A 52 2.21 -35.02 15.45
N GLU A 53 2.58 -36.31 15.29
CA GLU A 53 3.10 -37.13 16.40
C GLU A 53 4.36 -36.53 17.05
N GLY A 54 5.22 -35.89 16.26
CA GLY A 54 6.46 -35.26 16.72
C GLY A 54 6.29 -33.80 17.13
N ASP A 55 5.49 -33.06 16.37
CA ASP A 55 5.39 -31.59 16.50
C ASP A 55 4.47 -31.16 17.63
N LEU A 56 3.33 -31.84 17.80
CA LEU A 56 2.32 -31.46 18.79
C LEU A 56 2.84 -31.53 20.25
N PRO A 57 3.63 -32.56 20.66
CA PRO A 57 4.27 -32.55 21.97
C PRO A 57 5.21 -31.35 22.19
N ALA A 58 5.94 -30.91 21.16
CA ALA A 58 6.84 -29.76 21.27
C ALA A 58 6.05 -28.46 21.46
N TRP A 59 4.99 -28.29 20.66
CA TRP A 59 4.07 -27.16 20.80
C TRP A 59 3.41 -27.09 22.18
N CYS A 60 2.97 -28.24 22.74
CA CYS A 60 2.39 -28.29 24.08
C CYS A 60 3.37 -27.74 25.14
N ARG A 61 4.64 -28.16 25.09
CA ARG A 61 5.68 -27.66 26.00
C ARG A 61 5.91 -26.16 25.86
N MET A 62 5.97 -25.65 24.63
CA MET A 62 6.19 -24.22 24.37
C MET A 62 5.03 -23.34 24.86
N THR A 63 3.80 -23.85 24.79
CA THR A 63 2.58 -23.09 25.12
C THR A 63 2.09 -23.32 26.55
N GLY A 64 2.80 -24.13 27.34
CA GLY A 64 2.40 -24.47 28.70
C GLY A 64 1.19 -25.40 28.79
N ASN A 65 0.82 -26.06 27.69
CA ASN A 65 -0.23 -27.08 27.63
C ASN A 65 0.34 -28.48 27.86
N GLN A 66 -0.51 -29.44 28.23
CA GLN A 66 -0.07 -30.80 28.49
C GLN A 66 -0.73 -31.79 27.52
N LEU A 67 0.09 -32.51 26.74
CA LEU A 67 -0.40 -33.68 26.03
C LEU A 67 -0.67 -34.81 27.04
N VAL A 68 -1.93 -35.21 27.18
CA VAL A 68 -2.42 -36.17 28.19
C VAL A 68 -2.34 -37.60 27.69
N SER A 69 -2.79 -37.85 26.47
CA SER A 69 -2.70 -39.16 25.82
C SER A 69 -2.83 -39.01 24.31
N TRP A 70 -2.42 -40.03 23.55
CA TRP A 70 -2.74 -40.11 22.14
C TRP A 70 -2.99 -41.56 21.72
N THR A 71 -3.79 -41.76 20.67
CA THR A 71 -4.17 -43.08 20.15
C THR A 71 -3.91 -43.13 18.64
N ARG A 72 -3.73 -44.34 18.10
CA ARG A 72 -3.53 -44.55 16.67
C ARG A 72 -4.38 -45.71 16.18
N GLN A 73 -5.27 -45.44 15.22
CA GLN A 73 -6.09 -46.45 14.54
C GLN A 73 -5.94 -46.29 13.02
N GLY A 74 -5.17 -47.19 12.40
CA GLY A 74 -4.81 -47.06 10.99
C GLY A 74 -4.02 -45.78 10.72
N ARG A 75 -4.52 -44.93 9.83
CA ARG A 75 -3.92 -43.61 9.51
C ARG A 75 -4.36 -42.50 10.46
N LEU A 76 -5.43 -42.71 11.23
CA LEU A 76 -5.98 -41.70 12.12
C LEU A 76 -5.24 -41.71 13.46
N ARG A 77 -4.82 -40.52 13.88
CA ARG A 77 -4.25 -40.23 15.20
C ARG A 77 -5.23 -39.36 15.94
N SER A 78 -5.43 -39.64 17.23
CA SER A 78 -6.19 -38.76 18.11
C SER A 78 -5.32 -38.35 19.28
N PHE A 79 -5.21 -37.06 19.54
CA PHE A 79 -4.40 -36.48 20.61
C PHE A 79 -5.30 -35.77 21.59
N LEU A 80 -5.11 -36.04 22.89
CA LEU A 80 -5.85 -35.41 23.96
C LEU A 80 -4.93 -34.43 24.69
N VAL A 81 -5.20 -33.14 24.56
CA VAL A 81 -4.39 -32.05 25.11
C VAL A 81 -5.18 -31.32 26.19
N SER A 82 -4.59 -31.12 27.36
CA SER A 82 -5.13 -30.27 28.41
C SER A 82 -4.65 -28.84 28.27
N LYS A 83 -5.54 -27.88 28.49
CA LYS A 83 -5.15 -26.48 28.62
C LYS A 83 -4.43 -26.27 29.96
N GLY A 84 -3.13 -26.03 29.94
CA GLY A 84 -2.32 -26.02 31.16
C GLY A 84 -1.95 -27.42 31.67
N ALA A 85 -1.52 -27.48 32.94
CA ALA A 85 -1.24 -28.75 33.61
C ALA A 85 -2.53 -29.54 33.89
N PHE A 86 -2.53 -30.83 33.58
CA PHE A 86 -3.63 -31.74 33.78
C PHE A 86 -3.64 -32.29 35.22
N ALA A 87 -4.76 -32.11 35.92
CA ALA A 87 -5.01 -32.71 37.23
C ALA A 87 -6.22 -33.65 37.13
N ALA A 88 -6.01 -34.95 37.40
CA ALA A 88 -7.07 -35.93 37.38
C ALA A 88 -8.03 -35.70 38.57
N GLY A 89 -9.21 -35.10 38.30
CA GLY A 89 -10.24 -34.86 39.34
C GLY A 89 -11.27 -33.77 39.07
N ALA A 90 -11.12 -32.95 38.03
CA ALA A 90 -12.09 -31.90 37.71
C ALA A 90 -13.21 -32.41 36.78
N GLY A 91 -14.35 -32.76 37.38
CA GLY A 91 -15.71 -32.67 36.82
C GLY A 91 -15.98 -33.25 35.42
N GLN A 92 -16.58 -34.45 35.38
CA GLN A 92 -17.38 -34.89 34.23
C GLN A 92 -18.56 -33.93 34.05
N VAL A 93 -18.66 -33.26 32.89
CA VAL A 93 -19.88 -32.59 32.45
C VAL A 93 -20.40 -33.31 31.21
N ALA A 94 -21.69 -33.62 31.23
CA ALA A 94 -22.39 -34.50 30.30
C ALA A 94 -22.42 -34.01 28.85
N GLN A 95 -22.43 -34.96 27.92
CA GLN A 95 -22.67 -34.76 26.48
C GLN A 95 -23.96 -33.98 26.22
N ALA A 96 -23.84 -32.79 25.63
CA ALA A 96 -24.95 -32.13 24.95
C ALA A 96 -24.97 -32.60 23.48
N ALA A 97 -26.09 -33.17 23.06
CA ALA A 97 -26.34 -33.51 21.67
C ALA A 97 -26.30 -32.26 20.78
N SER A 98 -25.73 -32.38 19.57
CA SER A 98 -25.73 -31.33 18.56
C SER A 98 -27.16 -30.84 18.28
N PRO A 99 -27.48 -29.55 18.48
CA PRO A 99 -28.71 -29.00 17.96
C PRO A 99 -28.59 -28.92 16.43
N ALA A 100 -29.67 -29.28 15.73
CA ALA A 100 -29.84 -28.91 14.33
C ALA A 100 -29.69 -27.37 14.18
N LEU A 101 -29.08 -26.95 13.07
CA LEU A 101 -28.90 -25.54 12.71
C LEU A 101 -30.22 -24.78 12.88
N PRO A 102 -30.31 -23.78 13.78
CA PRO A 102 -31.49 -22.94 13.85
C PRO A 102 -31.55 -22.07 12.59
N ALA A 103 -32.76 -21.83 12.12
CA ALA A 103 -33.02 -20.83 11.09
C ALA A 103 -32.40 -19.49 11.51
N ARG A 104 -31.94 -18.70 10.51
CA ARG A 104 -31.31 -17.39 10.70
C ARG A 104 -32.22 -16.47 11.52
N ASP A 105 -31.99 -16.43 12.83
CA ASP A 105 -32.45 -15.34 13.69
C ASP A 105 -31.46 -14.18 13.67
N ALA A 106 -31.99 -13.01 14.00
CA ALA A 106 -31.45 -11.64 13.89
C ALA A 106 -29.97 -11.44 14.27
N PRO A 107 -29.34 -10.31 13.84
CA PRO A 107 -27.91 -10.07 14.01
C PRO A 107 -27.47 -10.25 15.45
N ARG A 108 -26.51 -11.15 15.66
CA ARG A 108 -25.91 -11.43 16.97
C ARG A 108 -24.95 -10.28 17.29
N GLU A 109 -25.10 -9.62 18.43
CA GLU A 109 -24.21 -8.52 18.85
C GLU A 109 -22.75 -9.01 18.89
N PRO A 110 -21.80 -8.25 18.31
CA PRO A 110 -20.40 -8.62 18.31
C PRO A 110 -19.84 -8.64 19.75
N PRO A 111 -18.84 -9.50 20.04
CA PRO A 111 -18.21 -9.53 21.35
C PRO A 111 -17.64 -8.16 21.73
N PRO A 112 -17.60 -7.80 23.03
CA PRO A 112 -17.09 -6.50 23.48
C PRO A 112 -15.63 -6.34 23.05
N ARG A 113 -15.38 -5.31 22.24
CA ARG A 113 -14.11 -5.03 21.58
C ARG A 113 -13.13 -4.40 22.59
N ALA A 114 -11.84 -4.76 22.54
CA ALA A 114 -10.82 -4.19 23.42
C ALA A 114 -10.74 -2.65 23.28
N PRO A 115 -10.57 -1.89 24.37
CA PRO A 115 -10.48 -0.44 24.31
C PRO A 115 -9.20 0.00 23.59
N ILE A 116 -9.35 0.88 22.60
CA ILE A 116 -8.25 1.55 21.90
C ILE A 116 -8.27 3.00 22.33
N GLU A 117 -7.13 3.53 22.78
CA GLU A 117 -7.01 4.93 23.17
C GLU A 117 -7.07 5.82 21.93
N ILE A 118 -8.09 6.66 21.84
CA ILE A 118 -8.27 7.64 20.76
C ILE A 118 -7.65 8.96 21.22
N VAL A 119 -6.66 9.44 20.46
CA VAL A 119 -6.00 10.72 20.71
C VAL A 119 -6.87 11.85 20.16
N PRO A 120 -7.05 12.97 20.90
CA PRO A 120 -7.76 14.14 20.39
C PRO A 120 -7.09 14.72 19.13
N VAL A 121 -7.89 14.97 18.09
CA VAL A 121 -7.40 15.59 16.85
C VAL A 121 -7.37 17.11 16.99
N ASN A 122 -6.21 17.70 16.72
CA ASN A 122 -6.06 19.15 16.59
C ASN A 122 -6.19 19.56 15.12
N ILE A 123 -7.21 20.34 14.79
CA ILE A 123 -7.43 20.88 13.45
C ILE A 123 -7.00 22.35 13.45
N PRO A 124 -6.06 22.77 12.58
CA PRO A 124 -5.63 24.16 12.53
C PRO A 124 -6.79 25.07 12.09
N ALA A 125 -6.95 26.21 12.76
CA ALA A 125 -7.99 27.19 12.42
C ALA A 125 -7.79 27.84 11.03
N SER A 126 -6.56 27.85 10.53
CA SER A 126 -6.20 28.39 9.21
C SER A 126 -5.02 27.64 8.62
N LEU A 127 -5.00 27.53 7.29
CA LEU A 127 -3.88 26.95 6.55
C LEU A 127 -2.83 28.02 6.19
N PRO A 128 -1.52 27.68 6.21
CA PRO A 128 -0.48 28.62 5.79
C PRO A 128 -0.60 28.94 4.29
N ALA A 129 -0.24 30.16 3.92
CA ALA A 129 -0.22 30.58 2.53
C ALA A 129 1.01 29.99 1.78
N PRO A 130 0.90 29.67 0.48
CA PRO A 130 2.04 29.24 -0.33
C PRO A 130 3.18 30.27 -0.33
N SER A 131 4.42 29.80 -0.20
CA SER A 131 5.61 30.62 -0.42
C SER A 131 6.03 30.59 -1.90
N PRO A 132 6.83 31.55 -2.39
CA PRO A 132 7.46 31.45 -3.70
C PRO A 132 8.29 30.16 -3.83
N ALA A 133 8.36 29.61 -5.05
CA ALA A 133 9.17 28.46 -5.41
C ALA A 133 9.68 28.60 -6.86
N PRO A 134 10.80 27.96 -7.23
CA PRO A 134 11.29 27.98 -8.61
C PRO A 134 10.24 27.44 -9.60
N SER A 135 10.05 28.12 -10.72
CA SER A 135 9.13 27.69 -11.77
C SER A 135 9.68 26.48 -12.55
N ILE A 136 8.80 25.59 -12.97
CA ILE A 136 9.16 24.44 -13.80
C ILE A 136 9.02 24.82 -15.28
N ALA A 137 10.14 24.89 -16.00
CA ALA A 137 10.16 25.28 -17.41
C ALA A 137 9.46 24.25 -18.33
N PRO A 138 9.08 24.64 -19.56
CA PRO A 138 8.68 23.71 -20.60
C PRO A 138 9.73 22.61 -20.85
N LEU A 139 9.27 21.44 -21.24
CA LEU A 139 10.10 20.28 -21.56
C LEU A 139 11.00 19.81 -20.40
N SER A 140 10.71 20.22 -19.16
CA SER A 140 11.47 19.78 -17.98
C SER A 140 11.40 18.27 -17.76
N VAL A 141 12.55 17.72 -17.38
CA VAL A 141 12.72 16.31 -17.04
C VAL A 141 12.71 16.13 -15.54
N MET A 142 11.95 15.14 -15.06
CA MET A 142 11.92 14.76 -13.65
C MET A 142 11.54 13.28 -13.47
N GLY A 143 11.89 12.72 -12.31
CA GLY A 143 11.38 11.42 -11.89
C GLY A 143 9.93 11.50 -11.44
N ILE A 144 9.25 10.35 -11.31
CA ILE A 144 7.88 10.29 -10.75
C ILE A 144 7.87 10.40 -9.23
N GLY A 145 8.86 9.83 -8.54
CA GLY A 145 8.96 9.92 -7.08
C GLY A 145 10.03 8.97 -6.58
N SER A 146 9.64 7.71 -6.41
CA SER A 146 10.45 6.66 -5.77
C SER A 146 11.72 6.22 -6.52
N TRP A 147 12.78 6.03 -5.73
CA TRP A 147 14.08 5.50 -6.14
C TRP A 147 14.42 4.22 -5.37
N PRO A 148 15.18 3.28 -5.96
CA PRO A 148 15.63 2.07 -5.26
C PRO A 148 16.49 2.44 -4.05
N ARG A 149 16.14 1.86 -2.91
CA ARG A 149 16.84 2.09 -1.64
C ARG A 149 18.09 1.21 -1.56
N PRO A 150 19.22 1.72 -1.04
CA PRO A 150 20.40 0.89 -0.80
C PRO A 150 20.10 -0.15 0.30
N ARG A 151 20.82 -1.28 0.29
CA ARG A 151 20.55 -2.40 1.21
C ARG A 151 20.56 -2.00 2.69
N TRP A 152 21.47 -1.13 3.08
CA TRP A 152 21.55 -0.64 4.45
C TRP A 152 20.33 0.21 4.83
N MET A 153 19.71 0.91 3.87
CA MET A 153 18.50 1.70 4.11
C MET A 153 17.28 0.78 4.25
N LEU A 154 17.20 -0.30 3.48
CA LEU A 154 16.16 -1.33 3.65
C LEU A 154 16.25 -1.97 5.04
N GLN A 155 17.47 -2.31 5.48
CA GLN A 155 17.68 -2.82 6.83
C GLN A 155 17.24 -1.80 7.89
N ALA A 156 17.63 -0.53 7.76
CA ALA A 156 17.24 0.52 8.70
C ALA A 156 15.72 0.71 8.76
N LEU A 157 15.04 0.64 7.60
CA LEU A 157 13.59 0.69 7.48
C LEU A 157 12.92 -0.46 8.24
N HIS A 158 13.37 -1.70 8.03
CA HIS A 158 12.82 -2.86 8.73
C HIS A 158 13.08 -2.79 10.24
N GLU A 159 14.31 -2.48 10.66
CA GLU A 159 14.66 -2.33 12.07
C GLU A 159 13.86 -1.23 12.76
N HIS A 160 13.58 -0.12 12.06
CA HIS A 160 12.73 0.96 12.57
C HIS A 160 11.26 0.52 12.71
N LEU A 161 10.69 -0.12 11.68
CA LEU A 161 9.33 -0.67 11.72
C LEU A 161 9.13 -1.72 12.81
N GLU A 162 10.20 -2.44 13.18
CA GLU A 162 10.21 -3.44 14.25
C GLU A 162 10.57 -2.86 15.63
N GLY A 163 10.80 -1.54 15.72
CA GLY A 163 11.14 -0.86 16.97
C GLY A 163 12.54 -1.17 17.51
N ARG A 164 13.43 -1.72 16.67
CA ARG A 164 14.83 -2.02 17.00
C ARG A 164 15.79 -0.86 16.67
N LEU A 165 15.36 0.08 15.82
CA LEU A 165 16.09 1.29 15.48
C LEU A 165 15.27 2.52 15.90
N ASP A 166 15.90 3.43 16.64
CA ASP A 166 15.26 4.69 17.04
C ASP A 166 15.11 5.67 15.87
N ASP A 167 14.21 6.64 16.03
CA ASP A 167 13.90 7.65 15.01
C ASP A 167 15.15 8.41 14.56
N ALA A 168 16.05 8.78 15.48
CA ALA A 168 17.22 9.59 15.13
C ALA A 168 18.21 8.83 14.25
N ALA A 169 18.48 7.55 14.56
CA ALA A 169 19.34 6.70 13.76
C ALA A 169 18.71 6.32 12.41
N PHE A 170 17.38 6.12 12.38
CA PHE A 170 16.64 5.92 11.14
C PHE A 170 16.72 7.15 10.23
N GLU A 171 16.43 8.34 10.77
CA GLU A 171 16.42 9.59 9.98
C GLU A 171 17.81 9.91 9.41
N ALA A 172 18.87 9.68 10.19
CA ALA A 172 20.25 9.86 9.74
C ALA A 172 20.62 8.88 8.61
N SER A 173 20.22 7.61 8.73
CA SER A 173 20.39 6.64 7.66
C SER A 173 19.64 7.11 6.41
N ALA A 174 18.39 7.51 6.55
CA ALA A 174 17.62 7.96 5.39
C ALA A 174 18.15 9.26 4.76
N ASP A 175 18.73 10.19 5.52
CA ASP A 175 19.41 11.38 4.94
C ASP A 175 20.56 10.99 4.01
N ASP A 176 21.37 9.99 4.38
CA ASP A 176 22.43 9.47 3.51
C ASP A 176 21.88 8.83 2.22
N ALA A 177 20.70 8.21 2.30
CA ALA A 177 20.06 7.55 1.16
C ALA A 177 19.46 8.59 0.20
N VAL A 178 18.85 9.65 0.76
CA VAL A 178 18.34 10.79 0.01
C VAL A 178 19.49 11.47 -0.74
N GLN A 179 20.64 11.69 -0.10
CA GLN A 179 21.83 12.24 -0.77
C GLN A 179 22.28 11.38 -1.96
N LEU A 180 22.26 10.04 -1.81
CA LEU A 180 22.62 9.13 -2.90
C LEU A 180 21.65 9.23 -4.09
N ALA A 181 20.34 9.23 -3.83
CA ALA A 181 19.31 9.35 -4.86
C ALA A 181 19.34 10.73 -5.54
N LEU A 182 19.50 11.80 -4.76
CA LEU A 182 19.64 13.16 -5.26
C LEU A 182 20.90 13.30 -6.13
N ALA A 183 22.04 12.78 -5.69
CA ALA A 183 23.28 12.85 -6.47
C ALA A 183 23.14 12.15 -7.85
N ALA A 184 22.41 11.04 -7.91
CA ALA A 184 22.10 10.37 -9.18
C ALA A 184 21.23 11.22 -10.10
N GLN A 185 20.18 11.84 -9.57
CA GLN A 185 19.33 12.79 -10.30
C GLN A 185 20.14 13.99 -10.83
N LEU A 186 21.01 14.55 -9.99
CA LEU A 186 21.86 15.69 -10.34
C LEU A 186 22.82 15.35 -11.47
N ARG A 187 23.47 14.18 -11.42
CA ARG A 187 24.34 13.65 -12.49
C ARG A 187 23.60 13.31 -13.78
N ALA A 188 22.35 12.85 -13.69
CA ALA A 188 21.49 12.65 -14.86
C ALA A 188 21.13 13.99 -15.52
N GLY A 189 21.13 15.08 -14.75
CA GLY A 189 20.86 16.43 -15.24
C GLY A 189 19.38 16.82 -15.20
N VAL A 190 18.57 16.17 -14.36
CA VAL A 190 17.11 16.45 -14.28
C VAL A 190 16.84 17.89 -13.82
N ASP A 191 15.78 18.51 -14.32
CA ASP A 191 15.44 19.90 -13.99
C ASP A 191 14.74 20.02 -12.63
N VAL A 192 13.98 18.99 -12.23
CA VAL A 192 13.23 18.94 -10.96
C VAL A 192 13.62 17.67 -10.20
N VAL A 193 13.95 17.83 -8.92
CA VAL A 193 14.45 16.74 -8.06
C VAL A 193 13.38 16.23 -7.09
N THR A 194 13.50 14.97 -6.71
CA THR A 194 12.74 14.33 -5.62
C THR A 194 13.70 13.77 -4.58
N ASP A 195 13.23 13.47 -3.37
CA ASP A 195 14.04 12.84 -2.31
C ASP A 195 14.26 11.35 -2.59
N GLY A 196 13.55 10.82 -3.58
CA GLY A 196 13.55 9.41 -3.94
C GLY A 196 12.67 8.55 -3.05
N GLU A 197 11.85 9.16 -2.18
CA GLU A 197 10.97 8.50 -1.22
C GLU A 197 11.73 7.51 -0.31
N GLN A 198 13.00 7.81 0.00
CA GLN A 198 13.91 6.86 0.65
C GLN A 198 13.44 6.47 2.06
N ARG A 199 12.67 7.34 2.72
CA ARG A 199 12.07 7.13 4.06
C ARG A 199 10.80 6.27 4.06
N ARG A 200 10.33 5.86 2.87
CA ARG A 200 9.02 5.22 2.70
C ARG A 200 9.19 3.75 2.33
N ASP A 201 8.38 2.90 2.93
CA ASP A 201 8.24 1.48 2.60
C ASP A 201 7.28 1.27 1.41
N SER A 202 6.13 1.96 1.43
CA SER A 202 5.17 2.08 0.33
C SER A 202 4.32 3.36 0.49
N TYR A 203 3.49 3.71 -0.51
CA TYR A 203 2.68 4.93 -0.47
C TYR A 203 1.64 4.95 0.67
N ALA A 204 0.95 3.83 0.89
CA ALA A 204 -0.17 3.77 1.84
C ALA A 204 0.30 3.67 3.30
N SER A 205 1.32 2.85 3.54
CA SER A 205 1.86 2.63 4.87
C SER A 205 2.63 3.85 5.40
N PHE A 206 3.31 4.59 4.52
CA PHE A 206 3.94 5.87 4.85
C PHE A 206 2.97 6.84 5.56
N VAL A 207 1.74 6.99 5.05
CA VAL A 207 0.74 7.87 5.65
C VAL A 207 0.13 7.24 6.88
N GLY A 208 -0.24 5.95 6.81
CA GLY A 208 -0.86 5.24 7.94
C GLY A 208 -0.02 5.24 9.21
N GLY A 209 1.31 5.21 9.09
CA GLY A 209 2.23 5.28 10.23
C GLY A 209 2.41 6.68 10.84
N ARG A 210 1.91 7.75 10.19
CA ARG A 210 2.11 9.14 10.62
C ARG A 210 0.84 9.85 11.07
N LEU A 211 -0.35 9.33 10.73
CA LEU A 211 -1.62 9.93 11.14
C LEU A 211 -2.00 9.57 12.57
N ASP A 212 -2.61 10.52 13.27
CA ASP A 212 -3.21 10.26 14.57
C ASP A 212 -4.40 9.29 14.40
N ASN A 213 -4.57 8.37 15.33
CA ASN A 213 -5.62 7.34 15.33
C ASN A 213 -5.60 6.37 14.14
N CYS A 214 -4.49 6.30 13.40
CA CYS A 214 -4.22 5.27 12.40
C CYS A 214 -3.02 4.43 12.84
N GLN A 215 -3.04 3.12 12.59
CA GLN A 215 -1.90 2.24 12.86
C GLN A 215 -1.72 1.23 11.73
N LEU A 216 -0.47 0.84 11.51
CA LEU A 216 -0.10 -0.19 10.54
C LEU A 216 -0.23 -1.59 11.16
N ILE A 217 -1.25 -2.33 10.74
CA ILE A 217 -1.49 -3.71 11.19
C ILE A 217 -1.15 -4.73 10.10
N PRO A 218 -0.49 -5.86 10.42
CA PRO A 218 -0.21 -6.92 9.44
C PRO A 218 -1.47 -7.40 8.72
N LEU A 219 -1.39 -7.68 7.41
CA LEU A 219 -2.54 -8.19 6.65
C LEU A 219 -3.06 -9.52 7.17
N THR A 220 -2.19 -10.36 7.74
CA THR A 220 -2.60 -11.60 8.42
C THR A 220 -3.56 -11.34 9.58
N ASP A 221 -3.43 -10.19 10.23
CA ASP A 221 -4.29 -9.81 11.35
C ASP A 221 -5.64 -9.27 10.86
N LEU A 222 -5.80 -9.07 9.54
CA LEU A 222 -7.07 -8.74 8.89
C LEU A 222 -7.92 -9.97 8.53
N LEU A 223 -7.32 -11.16 8.45
CA LEU A 223 -8.01 -12.42 8.11
C LEU A 223 -9.29 -12.69 8.95
N PRO A 224 -9.36 -12.34 10.25
CA PRO A 224 -10.58 -12.52 11.04
C PRO A 224 -11.74 -11.58 10.66
N TYR A 225 -11.47 -10.53 9.86
CA TYR A 225 -12.39 -9.43 9.59
C TYR A 225 -12.85 -9.35 8.13
N VAL A 226 -12.34 -10.21 7.26
CA VAL A 226 -12.76 -10.29 5.84
C VAL A 226 -13.89 -11.29 5.63
N ASP A 227 -14.78 -11.01 4.66
CA ASP A 227 -15.97 -11.84 4.38
C ASP A 227 -15.65 -13.28 3.97
N ASP A 228 -14.55 -13.46 3.22
CA ASP A 228 -14.07 -14.76 2.76
C ASP A 228 -12.57 -14.90 3.06
N PRO A 229 -12.21 -15.39 4.26
CA PRO A 229 -10.82 -15.55 4.66
C PRO A 229 -10.02 -16.49 3.76
N LEU A 230 -10.65 -17.49 3.13
CA LEU A 230 -9.98 -18.45 2.26
C LEU A 230 -9.62 -17.83 0.91
N ALA A 231 -10.52 -17.03 0.32
CA ALA A 231 -10.22 -16.27 -0.88
C ALA A 231 -9.18 -15.17 -0.61
N PHE A 232 -9.29 -14.47 0.52
CA PHE A 232 -8.32 -13.47 0.92
C PHE A 232 -6.93 -14.08 1.17
N GLU A 233 -6.85 -15.26 1.77
CA GLU A 233 -5.59 -15.98 1.95
C GLU A 233 -4.97 -16.43 0.62
N GLN A 234 -5.78 -16.80 -0.38
CA GLN A 234 -5.30 -17.08 -1.74
C GLN A 234 -4.76 -15.82 -2.43
N GLU A 235 -5.41 -14.67 -2.25
CA GLU A 235 -4.94 -13.37 -2.75
C GLU A 235 -3.63 -12.95 -2.06
N LEU A 236 -3.53 -13.14 -0.75
CA LEU A 236 -2.31 -12.90 0.03
C LEU A 236 -1.14 -13.81 -0.40
N ARG A 237 -1.42 -15.06 -0.81
CA ARG A 237 -0.42 -16.00 -1.35
C ARG A 237 0.00 -15.67 -2.79
N ALA A 238 -0.81 -14.90 -3.52
CA ALA A 238 -0.48 -14.42 -4.86
C ALA A 238 0.40 -13.17 -4.84
N LEU A 239 0.60 -12.55 -3.67
CA LEU A 239 1.60 -11.51 -3.47
C LEU A 239 3.00 -12.13 -3.57
N ASP A 240 3.89 -11.48 -4.32
CA ASP A 240 5.31 -11.85 -4.40
C ASP A 240 6.08 -11.51 -3.09
N VAL A 241 5.37 -11.12 -2.01
CA VAL A 241 5.88 -10.72 -0.68
C VAL A 241 5.09 -11.46 0.41
N PRO A 242 5.72 -11.97 1.49
CA PRO A 242 5.01 -12.63 2.58
C PRO A 242 3.93 -11.73 3.20
N ALA A 243 2.69 -12.22 3.27
CA ALA A 243 1.54 -11.44 3.74
C ALA A 243 1.66 -10.92 5.19
N GLY A 244 2.46 -11.57 6.03
CA GLY A 244 2.77 -11.11 7.40
C GLY A 244 3.70 -9.91 7.45
N GLU A 245 4.40 -9.61 6.35
CA GLU A 245 5.31 -8.46 6.22
C GLU A 245 4.60 -7.23 5.62
N VAL A 246 3.42 -7.43 5.01
CA VAL A 246 2.62 -6.33 4.46
C VAL A 246 1.71 -5.77 5.55
N ARG A 247 1.84 -4.47 5.83
CA ARG A 247 1.03 -3.77 6.84
C ARG A 247 0.01 -2.83 6.21
N HIS A 248 -1.21 -2.90 6.70
CA HIS A 248 -2.36 -2.11 6.26
C HIS A 248 -2.66 -0.97 7.25
N PRO A 249 -3.01 0.22 6.78
CA PRO A 249 -3.35 1.35 7.64
C PRO A 249 -4.78 1.22 8.18
N ALA A 250 -4.91 0.73 9.39
CA ALA A 250 -6.18 0.62 10.10
C ALA A 250 -6.51 1.91 10.86
N VAL A 251 -7.77 2.35 10.75
CA VAL A 251 -8.26 3.59 11.36
C VAL A 251 -9.13 3.26 12.57
N PHE A 252 -8.78 3.81 13.73
CA PHE A 252 -9.43 3.50 15.01
C PHE A 252 -10.19 4.69 15.62
N GLY A 253 -10.03 5.87 15.06
CA GLY A 253 -10.67 7.11 15.50
C GLY A 253 -10.57 8.20 14.44
N PRO A 254 -11.08 9.42 14.71
CA PRO A 254 -10.95 10.55 13.80
C PRO A 254 -9.49 10.78 13.42
N LEU A 255 -9.17 10.92 12.12
CA LEU A 255 -7.79 11.07 11.67
C LEU A 255 -7.26 12.46 12.02
N GLY A 256 -6.06 12.52 12.58
CA GLY A 256 -5.35 13.77 12.84
C GLY A 256 -4.00 13.82 12.16
N ARG A 257 -3.42 15.02 12.12
CA ARG A 257 -2.06 15.27 11.61
C ARG A 257 -1.29 16.12 12.62
N SER A 258 -0.92 15.51 13.74
CA SER A 258 -0.10 16.13 14.79
C SER A 258 1.31 16.53 14.33
N ARG A 259 1.80 15.93 13.24
CA ARG A 259 3.09 16.23 12.61
C ARG A 259 2.99 16.20 11.08
N PRO A 260 3.80 16.98 10.35
CA PRO A 260 3.83 16.93 8.89
C PRO A 260 4.17 15.54 8.33
N LEU A 261 3.56 15.21 7.20
CA LEU A 261 3.78 13.92 6.54
C LEU A 261 5.12 13.90 5.79
N ALA A 262 5.40 14.90 4.96
CA ALA A 262 6.52 14.94 4.01
C ALA A 262 7.31 16.26 4.00
N VAL A 263 6.95 17.25 4.83
CA VAL A 263 7.71 18.53 4.91
C VAL A 263 9.19 18.31 5.25
N HIS A 264 9.51 17.31 6.07
CA HIS A 264 10.90 16.95 6.39
C HIS A 264 11.67 16.49 5.15
N GLU A 265 11.07 15.68 4.27
CA GLU A 265 11.65 15.26 2.99
C GLU A 265 11.97 16.46 2.08
N LEU A 266 11.05 17.42 1.99
CA LEU A 266 11.25 18.67 1.25
C LEU A 266 12.40 19.50 1.85
N THR A 267 12.46 19.58 3.17
CA THR A 267 13.47 20.38 3.88
C THR A 267 14.87 19.83 3.59
N SER A 268 15.08 18.52 3.76
CA SER A 268 16.36 17.85 3.44
C SER A 268 16.76 18.07 1.98
N LEU A 269 15.82 17.98 1.03
CA LEU A 269 16.11 18.24 -0.39
C LEU A 269 16.61 19.66 -0.65
N ARG A 270 15.95 20.65 -0.06
CA ARG A 270 16.24 22.07 -0.29
C ARG A 270 17.55 22.50 0.36
N GLU A 271 17.98 21.82 1.42
CA GLU A 271 19.31 22.03 2.01
C GLU A 271 20.44 21.52 1.10
N LEU A 272 20.15 20.55 0.24
CA LEU A 272 21.14 19.89 -0.62
C LEU A 272 21.14 20.39 -2.07
N SER A 273 20.10 21.10 -2.52
CA SER A 273 19.95 21.51 -3.92
C SER A 273 19.02 22.72 -4.10
N ASP A 274 19.43 23.65 -4.97
CA ASP A 274 18.60 24.80 -5.40
C ASP A 274 17.61 24.47 -6.53
N ARG A 275 17.68 23.26 -7.11
CA ARG A 275 16.72 22.85 -8.15
C ARG A 275 15.29 22.80 -7.59
N PRO A 276 14.26 23.10 -8.42
CA PRO A 276 12.87 22.91 -8.03
C PRO A 276 12.66 21.50 -7.44
N ALA A 277 12.05 21.43 -6.26
CA ALA A 277 11.79 20.19 -5.55
C ALA A 277 10.32 19.76 -5.73
N LYS A 278 10.11 18.49 -6.07
CA LYS A 278 8.79 17.87 -6.14
C LYS A 278 8.61 16.85 -5.03
N ILE A 279 7.45 16.89 -4.38
CA ILE A 279 7.04 15.88 -3.38
C ILE A 279 5.81 15.14 -3.91
N ALA A 280 5.87 13.81 -3.88
CA ALA A 280 4.74 12.94 -4.19
C ALA A 280 4.02 12.53 -2.90
N LEU A 281 2.70 12.61 -2.89
CA LEU A 281 1.81 12.13 -1.84
C LEU A 281 0.83 11.11 -2.44
N PRO A 282 0.40 10.09 -1.69
CA PRO A 282 -0.74 9.29 -2.12
C PRO A 282 -1.98 10.17 -2.25
N GLY A 283 -2.79 9.92 -3.28
CA GLY A 283 -4.02 10.65 -3.50
C GLY A 283 -5.13 10.31 -2.49
N PRO A 284 -6.11 11.21 -2.29
CA PRO A 284 -7.18 11.01 -1.33
C PRO A 284 -8.06 9.79 -1.64
N TYR A 285 -8.27 9.44 -2.91
CA TYR A 285 -9.10 8.29 -3.24
C TYR A 285 -8.38 6.97 -2.97
N LEU A 286 -7.10 6.87 -3.35
CA LEU A 286 -6.23 5.78 -2.92
C LEU A 286 -6.27 5.59 -1.40
N LEU A 287 -5.99 6.66 -0.62
CA LEU A 287 -6.00 6.56 0.84
C LEU A 287 -7.36 6.17 1.41
N THR A 288 -8.45 6.75 0.90
CA THR A 288 -9.81 6.42 1.34
C THR A 288 -10.11 4.93 1.14
N ARG A 289 -9.79 4.37 -0.04
CA ARG A 289 -10.01 2.95 -0.33
C ARG A 289 -9.08 2.02 0.45
N THR A 290 -7.85 2.46 0.72
CA THR A 290 -6.88 1.68 1.48
C THR A 290 -7.14 1.75 2.99
N MET A 291 -7.69 2.83 3.53
CA MET A 291 -7.92 2.98 4.97
C MET A 291 -9.32 2.57 5.43
N TRP A 292 -10.26 2.41 4.49
CA TRP A 292 -11.59 1.91 4.80
C TRP A 292 -11.59 0.39 4.94
N LEU A 293 -11.73 -0.09 6.17
CA LEU A 293 -11.91 -1.51 6.47
C LEU A 293 -13.17 -1.68 7.33
N GLU A 294 -14.14 -2.40 6.78
CA GLU A 294 -15.36 -2.77 7.49
C GLU A 294 -15.00 -3.56 8.78
N CYS A 295 -15.75 -3.39 9.88
CA CYS A 295 -15.45 -3.90 11.23
C CYS A 295 -14.34 -3.21 12.03
N VAL A 296 -13.49 -2.40 11.40
CA VAL A 296 -12.45 -1.60 12.07
C VAL A 296 -12.78 -0.11 11.99
N SER A 297 -12.84 0.44 10.77
CA SER A 297 -13.06 1.88 10.53
C SER A 297 -14.51 2.29 10.85
N ASP A 298 -15.46 1.35 10.81
CA ASP A 298 -16.87 1.54 11.19
C ASP A 298 -17.09 1.90 12.66
N ARG A 299 -16.06 1.68 13.51
CA ARG A 299 -16.04 2.12 14.91
C ARG A 299 -15.89 3.62 15.06
N ALA A 300 -15.17 4.22 14.12
CA ALA A 300 -14.78 5.63 14.14
C ALA A 300 -15.65 6.49 13.20
N TYR A 301 -16.13 5.90 12.10
CA TYR A 301 -16.83 6.62 11.05
C TYR A 301 -18.11 5.88 10.62
N ALA A 302 -19.17 6.65 10.39
CA ALA A 302 -20.45 6.10 9.93
C ALA A 302 -20.41 5.59 8.48
N SER A 303 -19.48 6.06 7.66
CA SER A 303 -19.31 5.63 6.28
C SER A 303 -17.91 5.95 5.73
N ARG A 304 -17.58 5.35 4.59
CA ARG A 304 -16.36 5.64 3.83
C ARG A 304 -16.22 7.12 3.50
N GLU A 305 -17.33 7.78 3.15
CA GLU A 305 -17.36 9.20 2.81
C GLU A 305 -17.05 10.08 4.02
N ALA A 306 -17.44 9.66 5.23
CA ALA A 306 -17.08 10.36 6.46
C ALA A 306 -15.57 10.24 6.75
N LEU A 307 -14.97 9.08 6.53
CA LEU A 307 -13.50 8.90 6.58
C LEU A 307 -12.82 9.76 5.50
N ALA A 308 -13.35 9.76 4.28
CA ALA A 308 -12.80 10.50 3.15
C ALA A 308 -12.74 12.01 3.43
N ALA A 309 -13.70 12.57 4.16
CA ALA A 309 -13.68 13.98 4.57
C ALA A 309 -12.45 14.31 5.43
N ASP A 310 -12.07 13.43 6.34
CA ASP A 310 -10.87 13.60 7.16
C ASP A 310 -9.57 13.37 6.37
N VAL A 311 -9.55 12.38 5.46
CA VAL A 311 -8.44 12.19 4.52
C VAL A 311 -8.20 13.46 3.69
N VAL A 312 -9.27 14.03 3.12
CA VAL A 312 -9.20 15.29 2.37
C VAL A 312 -8.64 16.40 3.24
N ARG A 313 -9.16 16.59 4.46
CA ARG A 313 -8.68 17.63 5.37
C ARG A 313 -7.20 17.49 5.68
N VAL A 314 -6.74 16.29 6.06
CA VAL A 314 -5.34 16.01 6.38
C VAL A 314 -4.43 16.27 5.19
N LEU A 315 -4.80 15.83 3.98
CA LEU A 315 -4.01 16.10 2.78
C LEU A 315 -4.01 17.59 2.39
N ARG A 316 -5.10 18.33 2.65
CA ARG A 316 -5.11 19.81 2.49
C ARG A 316 -4.14 20.49 3.43
N GLU A 317 -4.09 20.06 4.68
CA GLU A 317 -3.15 20.59 5.67
C GLU A 317 -1.70 20.33 5.25
N GLU A 318 -1.40 19.12 4.76
CA GLU A 318 -0.07 18.77 4.27
C GLU A 318 0.30 19.53 3.01
N LEU A 319 -0.61 19.63 2.04
CA LEU A 319 -0.42 20.41 0.82
C LEU A 319 -0.08 21.86 1.14
N ALA A 320 -0.83 22.49 2.05
CA ALA A 320 -0.57 23.86 2.47
C ALA A 320 0.83 23.99 3.10
N ALA A 321 1.20 23.04 3.97
CA ALA A 321 2.51 23.03 4.60
C ALA A 321 3.65 22.87 3.58
N LEU A 322 3.53 21.97 2.61
CA LEU A 322 4.52 21.79 1.55
C LEU A 322 4.68 23.03 0.67
N LEU A 323 3.57 23.64 0.25
CA LEU A 323 3.60 24.85 -0.57
C LEU A 323 4.17 26.05 0.19
N ALA A 324 3.88 26.18 1.49
CA ALA A 324 4.43 27.20 2.37
C ALA A 324 5.93 27.01 2.65
N ASN A 325 6.44 25.78 2.53
CA ASN A 325 7.87 25.44 2.65
C ASN A 325 8.60 25.41 1.30
N GLY A 326 7.97 25.90 0.22
CA GLY A 326 8.62 26.11 -1.07
C GLY A 326 8.67 24.91 -2.00
N ALA A 327 7.79 23.91 -1.85
CA ALA A 327 7.67 22.82 -2.82
C ALA A 327 7.33 23.38 -4.22
N ALA A 328 8.16 23.14 -5.22
CA ALA A 328 7.90 23.63 -6.57
C ALA A 328 6.71 22.92 -7.21
N LEU A 329 6.51 21.64 -6.87
CA LEU A 329 5.38 20.84 -7.33
C LEU A 329 4.98 19.82 -6.25
N VAL A 330 3.69 19.71 -5.96
CA VAL A 330 3.13 18.64 -5.14
C VAL A 330 2.30 17.73 -6.03
N GLN A 331 2.65 16.45 -6.06
CA GLN A 331 2.00 15.43 -6.88
C GLN A 331 1.14 14.55 -6.00
N PHE A 332 -0.07 14.21 -6.46
CA PHE A 332 -0.92 13.19 -5.88
C PHE A 332 -0.95 11.93 -6.76
N ASP A 333 -0.63 10.78 -6.16
CA ASP A 333 -0.58 9.50 -6.87
C ASP A 333 -1.92 8.76 -6.74
N GLU A 334 -2.61 8.59 -7.86
CA GLU A 334 -3.94 7.96 -7.92
C GLU A 334 -3.94 6.73 -8.86
N PRO A 335 -3.17 5.67 -8.55
CA PRO A 335 -3.11 4.45 -9.37
C PRO A 335 -4.48 3.76 -9.49
N VAL A 336 -5.34 3.95 -8.49
CA VAL A 336 -6.65 3.30 -8.39
C VAL A 336 -7.63 3.77 -9.46
N LEU A 337 -7.44 4.97 -10.04
CA LEU A 337 -8.26 5.43 -11.17
C LEU A 337 -8.15 4.50 -12.38
N SER A 338 -6.97 3.95 -12.62
CA SER A 338 -6.75 3.00 -13.70
C SER A 338 -7.37 1.63 -13.39
N GLU A 339 -7.37 1.20 -12.12
CA GLU A 339 -8.04 -0.02 -11.67
C GLU A 339 -9.55 0.04 -11.91
N VAL A 340 -10.18 1.16 -11.54
CA VAL A 340 -11.64 1.37 -11.73
C VAL A 340 -12.07 1.17 -13.19
N VAL A 341 -11.21 1.49 -14.15
CA VAL A 341 -11.52 1.40 -15.59
C VAL A 341 -11.07 0.09 -16.22
N TYR A 342 -9.86 -0.38 -15.90
CA TYR A 342 -9.19 -1.44 -16.67
C TYR A 342 -9.14 -2.80 -15.97
N ALA A 343 -9.40 -2.90 -14.66
CA ALA A 343 -9.41 -4.19 -13.96
C ALA A 343 -10.61 -5.07 -14.33
N GLY A 344 -11.60 -4.51 -15.03
CA GLY A 344 -12.88 -5.16 -15.36
C GLY A 344 -13.72 -5.47 -14.11
N VAL A 345 -14.96 -5.93 -14.30
CA VAL A 345 -15.74 -6.56 -13.21
C VAL A 345 -15.21 -7.99 -13.00
N THR A 346 -13.92 -8.13 -12.74
CA THR A 346 -13.39 -9.40 -12.25
C THR A 346 -13.72 -9.40 -10.76
N GLY A 347 -14.52 -10.36 -10.31
CA GLY A 347 -14.96 -10.47 -8.91
C GLY A 347 -13.83 -10.80 -7.92
N GLN A 348 -12.57 -10.52 -8.27
CA GLN A 348 -11.37 -10.74 -7.48
C GLN A 348 -10.93 -9.41 -6.87
N ARG A 349 -10.72 -9.37 -5.56
CA ARG A 349 -10.23 -8.18 -4.88
C ARG A 349 -8.74 -8.09 -5.20
N SER A 350 -8.33 -7.06 -5.89
CA SER A 350 -6.92 -6.89 -6.20
C SER A 350 -6.27 -5.96 -5.18
N PHE A 351 -5.38 -6.49 -4.34
CA PHE A 351 -4.56 -5.69 -3.43
C PHE A 351 -3.45 -4.91 -4.17
N MET A 352 -3.50 -4.79 -5.51
CA MET A 352 -2.47 -4.18 -6.37
C MET A 352 -2.04 -2.78 -5.95
N CYS A 353 -2.91 -2.02 -5.28
CA CYS A 353 -2.63 -0.68 -4.76
C CYS A 353 -2.68 -0.61 -3.22
N GLY A 354 -2.74 -1.74 -2.52
CA GLY A 354 -3.04 -1.80 -1.09
C GLY A 354 -4.48 -1.42 -0.73
N ALA A 355 -5.38 -1.38 -1.72
CA ALA A 355 -6.79 -1.04 -1.57
C ALA A 355 -7.67 -2.27 -1.86
N LEU A 356 -8.80 -2.42 -1.16
CA LEU A 356 -9.80 -3.43 -1.52
C LEU A 356 -10.59 -2.96 -2.75
N SER A 357 -10.85 -3.85 -3.71
CA SER A 357 -11.67 -3.54 -4.89
C SER A 357 -13.13 -3.33 -4.52
N GLU A 358 -13.69 -2.21 -4.96
CA GLU A 358 -15.10 -1.88 -4.74
C GLU A 358 -15.98 -2.30 -5.91
N LYS A 359 -17.18 -2.81 -5.59
CA LYS A 359 -18.20 -3.22 -6.56
C LYS A 359 -19.15 -2.05 -6.83
N GLY A 360 -18.62 -0.96 -7.39
CA GLY A 360 -19.38 0.26 -7.76
C GLY A 360 -19.49 0.46 -9.28
N ASP A 361 -20.37 1.37 -9.70
CA ASP A 361 -20.36 1.89 -11.08
C ASP A 361 -19.06 2.67 -11.33
N PRO A 362 -18.22 2.29 -12.31
CA PRO A 362 -16.97 2.99 -12.60
C PRO A 362 -17.13 4.50 -12.78
N ARG A 363 -18.26 4.97 -13.33
CA ARG A 363 -18.50 6.41 -13.49
C ARG A 363 -18.69 7.12 -12.16
N ALA A 364 -19.44 6.50 -11.25
CA ALA A 364 -19.67 7.04 -9.91
C ALA A 364 -18.38 7.07 -9.09
N GLU A 365 -17.58 6.00 -9.14
CA GLU A 365 -16.30 5.95 -8.44
C GLU A 365 -15.28 6.96 -9.00
N LEU A 366 -15.21 7.12 -10.33
CA LEU A 366 -14.36 8.16 -10.93
C LEU A 366 -14.81 9.58 -10.55
N ALA A 367 -16.12 9.82 -10.49
CA ALA A 367 -16.65 11.11 -10.04
C ALA A 367 -16.30 11.36 -8.56
N PHE A 368 -16.47 10.35 -7.70
CA PHE A 368 -16.09 10.44 -6.29
C PHE A 368 -14.59 10.72 -6.12
N ALA A 369 -13.73 9.96 -6.80
CA ALA A 369 -12.29 10.17 -6.76
C ALA A 369 -11.87 11.58 -7.21
N ARG A 370 -12.49 12.08 -8.30
CA ARG A 370 -12.30 13.46 -8.76
C ARG A 370 -12.71 14.47 -7.70
N GLU A 371 -13.89 14.33 -7.10
CA GLU A 371 -14.36 15.28 -6.09
C GLU A 371 -13.45 15.29 -4.86
N LEU A 372 -12.92 14.15 -4.44
CA LEU A 372 -11.96 14.08 -3.34
C LEU A 372 -10.66 14.82 -3.69
N LEU A 373 -10.07 14.57 -4.86
CA LEU A 373 -8.83 15.26 -5.26
C LEU A 373 -9.07 16.77 -5.40
N ASN A 374 -10.14 17.18 -6.08
CA ASN A 374 -10.50 18.58 -6.21
C ASN A 374 -10.74 19.23 -4.83
N ALA A 375 -11.40 18.53 -3.91
CA ALA A 375 -11.56 18.99 -2.55
C ALA A 375 -10.22 19.17 -1.82
N VAL A 376 -9.16 18.41 -2.15
CA VAL A 376 -7.81 18.64 -1.63
C VAL A 376 -7.15 19.86 -2.27
N VAL A 377 -7.24 20.03 -3.59
CA VAL A 377 -6.45 21.04 -4.30
C VAL A 377 -7.12 22.41 -4.45
N ARG A 378 -8.45 22.49 -4.27
CA ARG A 378 -9.21 23.73 -4.52
C ARG A 378 -8.69 24.89 -3.69
N GLY A 379 -8.46 26.02 -4.37
CA GLY A 379 -7.95 27.26 -3.78
C GLY A 379 -6.41 27.35 -3.68
N PHE A 380 -5.69 26.30 -4.06
CA PHE A 380 -4.22 26.32 -4.18
C PHE A 380 -3.76 26.62 -5.62
N PRO A 381 -2.51 27.08 -5.82
CA PRO A 381 -1.96 27.38 -7.15
C PRO A 381 -1.84 26.12 -8.02
N ALA A 382 -2.79 25.92 -8.94
CA ALA A 382 -2.90 24.71 -9.76
C ALA A 382 -1.62 24.36 -10.53
N GLU A 383 -0.86 25.36 -10.99
CA GLU A 383 0.41 25.19 -11.69
C GLU A 383 1.51 24.50 -10.87
N ARG A 384 1.36 24.47 -9.53
CA ARG A 384 2.23 23.76 -8.58
C ARG A 384 1.63 22.44 -8.11
N LEU A 385 0.55 21.98 -8.73
CA LEU A 385 -0.15 20.74 -8.37
C LEU A 385 -0.14 19.78 -9.55
N ALA A 386 0.08 18.51 -9.26
CA ALA A 386 0.07 17.45 -10.24
C ALA A 386 -0.71 16.23 -9.76
N MET A 387 -1.14 15.42 -10.71
CA MET A 387 -1.60 14.07 -10.46
C MET A 387 -0.80 13.08 -11.30
N HIS A 388 -0.35 11.99 -10.70
CA HIS A 388 0.22 10.85 -11.44
C HIS A 388 -0.74 9.67 -11.41
N MET A 389 -0.99 9.12 -12.60
CA MET A 389 -1.80 7.92 -12.76
C MET A 389 -0.92 6.76 -13.22
N CYS A 390 -0.62 5.86 -12.30
CA CYS A 390 0.09 4.61 -12.59
C CYS A 390 -0.90 3.51 -13.00
N ARG A 391 -0.44 2.56 -13.82
CA ARG A 391 -1.19 1.36 -14.23
C ARG A 391 -0.57 0.05 -13.68
N GLY A 392 0.20 0.16 -12.61
CA GLY A 392 0.78 -0.93 -11.84
C GLY A 392 2.30 -0.99 -11.87
N ASN A 393 2.94 -0.96 -10.69
CA ASN A 393 4.40 -0.84 -10.55
C ASN A 393 5.04 -1.77 -9.50
N TRP A 394 4.43 -2.93 -9.22
CA TRP A 394 4.97 -3.94 -8.28
C TRP A 394 5.82 -5.04 -8.95
N SER A 395 5.81 -5.12 -10.28
CA SER A 395 6.48 -6.16 -11.04
C SER A 395 7.19 -5.57 -12.26
N THR A 396 8.31 -6.19 -12.64
CA THR A 396 9.01 -5.93 -13.91
C THR A 396 8.30 -6.55 -15.11
N ASP A 397 7.39 -7.50 -14.88
CA ASP A 397 6.57 -8.12 -15.92
C ASP A 397 5.45 -7.15 -16.36
N GLU A 398 5.56 -6.63 -17.57
CA GLU A 398 4.56 -5.74 -18.19
C GLU A 398 3.18 -6.40 -18.34
N SER A 399 3.10 -7.73 -18.49
CA SER A 399 1.81 -8.41 -18.68
C SER A 399 0.92 -8.36 -17.43
N LYS A 400 1.52 -8.11 -16.26
CA LYS A 400 0.80 -7.88 -15.00
C LYS A 400 0.27 -6.44 -14.86
N ALA A 401 0.66 -5.52 -15.74
CA ALA A 401 0.20 -4.13 -15.70
C ALA A 401 -1.10 -3.94 -16.50
N MET A 402 -1.93 -2.97 -16.09
CA MET A 402 -3.24 -2.74 -16.69
C MET A 402 -3.14 -2.19 -18.12
N THR A 403 -3.92 -2.73 -19.05
CA THR A 403 -3.91 -2.33 -20.47
C THR A 403 -5.17 -1.59 -20.86
N GLY A 404 -5.03 -0.46 -21.56
CA GLY A 404 -6.18 0.26 -22.12
C GLY A 404 -5.88 1.74 -22.41
N ASP A 405 -6.57 2.27 -23.42
CA ASP A 405 -6.46 3.67 -23.87
C ASP A 405 -7.04 4.66 -22.86
N TYR A 406 -6.54 5.90 -22.83
CA TYR A 406 -7.00 6.95 -21.92
C TYR A 406 -8.41 7.52 -22.21
N ALA A 407 -9.03 7.22 -23.35
CA ALA A 407 -10.36 7.74 -23.73
C ALA A 407 -11.42 7.70 -22.61
N PRO A 408 -11.55 6.62 -21.80
CA PRO A 408 -12.56 6.55 -20.74
C PRO A 408 -12.27 7.49 -19.56
N LEU A 409 -11.02 7.92 -19.40
CA LEU A 409 -10.55 8.74 -18.28
C LEU A 409 -10.47 10.23 -18.62
N VAL A 410 -10.48 10.59 -19.91
CA VAL A 410 -10.30 11.99 -20.36
C VAL A 410 -11.25 12.96 -19.66
N GLU A 411 -12.53 12.61 -19.50
CA GLU A 411 -13.50 13.49 -18.85
C GLU A 411 -13.14 13.74 -17.37
N THR A 412 -12.79 12.67 -16.64
CA THR A 412 -12.34 12.76 -15.25
C THR A 412 -11.07 13.60 -15.14
N LEU A 413 -10.06 13.31 -15.97
CA LEU A 413 -8.77 13.99 -15.98
C LEU A 413 -8.88 15.49 -16.31
N ALA A 414 -9.71 15.82 -17.30
CA ALA A 414 -9.97 17.20 -17.72
C ALA A 414 -10.65 18.05 -16.64
N ALA A 415 -11.36 17.40 -15.72
CA ALA A 415 -12.09 18.06 -14.64
C ALA A 415 -11.30 18.13 -13.32
N LEU A 416 -10.06 17.63 -13.28
CA LEU A 416 -9.18 17.77 -12.10
C LEU A 416 -8.60 19.20 -12.04
N GLU A 417 -8.67 19.80 -10.86
CA GLU A 417 -8.18 21.17 -10.57
C GLU A 417 -6.64 21.21 -10.35
N VAL A 418 -5.88 20.39 -11.12
CA VAL A 418 -4.41 20.33 -11.10
C VAL A 418 -3.83 20.85 -12.42
N GLY A 419 -2.63 21.42 -12.37
CA GLY A 419 -1.96 22.00 -13.53
C GLY A 419 -1.12 21.03 -14.34
N THR A 420 -0.81 19.84 -13.81
CA THR A 420 0.00 18.83 -14.52
C THR A 420 -0.55 17.41 -14.33
N LEU A 421 -0.58 16.63 -15.41
CA LEU A 421 -0.90 15.20 -15.37
C LEU A 421 0.32 14.38 -15.81
N PHE A 422 0.88 13.54 -14.93
CA PHE A 422 1.97 12.62 -15.25
C PHE A 422 1.40 11.25 -15.63
N LEU A 423 1.55 10.87 -16.90
CA LEU A 423 0.87 9.73 -17.49
C LEU A 423 1.85 8.72 -18.08
N GLU A 424 1.53 7.43 -17.93
CA GLU A 424 2.22 6.33 -18.61
C GLU A 424 1.88 6.35 -20.10
N LEU A 425 2.86 6.65 -20.96
CA LEU A 425 2.72 6.83 -22.41
C LEU A 425 3.87 6.19 -23.21
N CYS A 426 4.83 5.53 -22.54
CA CYS A 426 5.99 4.95 -23.22
C CYS A 426 5.61 3.67 -23.98
N THR A 427 4.75 2.82 -23.41
CA THR A 427 4.45 1.49 -23.94
C THR A 427 3.17 1.47 -24.79
N PRO A 428 3.05 0.57 -25.79
CA PRO A 428 1.83 0.42 -26.59
C PRO A 428 0.57 0.13 -25.77
N ARG A 429 0.75 -0.42 -24.56
CA ARG A 429 -0.30 -0.69 -23.57
C ARG A 429 -1.16 0.54 -23.24
N ALA A 430 -0.58 1.74 -23.39
CA ALA A 430 -1.22 3.00 -23.06
C ALA A 430 -2.23 3.50 -24.10
N GLY A 431 -2.27 2.87 -25.29
CA GLY A 431 -3.04 3.38 -26.42
C GLY A 431 -2.40 4.59 -27.08
N GLU A 432 -3.21 5.38 -27.77
CA GLU A 432 -2.75 6.47 -28.63
C GLU A 432 -2.74 7.80 -27.85
N MET A 433 -1.58 8.46 -27.75
CA MET A 433 -1.47 9.76 -27.04
C MET A 433 -2.43 10.82 -27.58
N ALA A 434 -2.82 10.74 -28.86
CA ALA A 434 -3.68 11.71 -29.53
C ALA A 434 -5.04 11.91 -28.84
N VAL A 435 -5.53 10.93 -28.08
CA VAL A 435 -6.77 11.05 -27.30
C VAL A 435 -6.71 12.16 -26.26
N LEU A 436 -5.51 12.45 -25.74
CA LEU A 436 -5.26 13.46 -24.72
C LEU A 436 -5.33 14.90 -25.25
N ARG A 437 -5.46 15.12 -26.56
CA ARG A 437 -5.72 16.46 -27.15
C ARG A 437 -7.02 17.09 -26.63
N ARG A 438 -7.92 16.26 -26.10
CA ARG A 438 -9.18 16.67 -25.48
C ARG A 438 -9.00 17.29 -24.08
N LEU A 439 -7.80 17.19 -23.49
CA LEU A 439 -7.50 17.81 -22.20
C LEU A 439 -7.38 19.34 -22.34
N PRO A 440 -7.88 20.11 -21.36
CA PRO A 440 -7.80 21.57 -21.34
C PRO A 440 -6.38 22.13 -21.51
N ASP A 441 -6.26 23.26 -22.22
CA ASP A 441 -4.95 23.88 -22.53
C ASP A 441 -4.16 24.36 -21.31
N HIS A 442 -4.84 24.64 -20.19
CA HIS A 442 -4.19 25.04 -18.95
C HIS A 442 -3.48 23.87 -18.24
N GLN A 443 -3.76 22.63 -18.61
CA GLN A 443 -3.10 21.45 -18.05
C GLN A 443 -1.88 21.06 -18.90
N ARG A 444 -0.75 20.89 -18.22
CA ARG A 444 0.48 20.33 -18.77
C ARG A 444 0.40 18.81 -18.77
N ILE A 445 1.11 18.18 -19.71
CA ILE A 445 1.16 16.73 -19.86
C ILE A 445 2.60 16.27 -19.62
N GLY A 446 2.80 15.56 -18.52
CA GLY A 446 4.00 14.79 -18.23
C GLY A 446 3.97 13.48 -19.00
N VAL A 447 4.84 13.37 -19.99
CA VAL A 447 4.90 12.25 -20.92
C VAL A 447 5.90 11.22 -20.42
N GLY A 448 5.40 10.03 -20.11
CA GLY A 448 6.22 8.84 -19.91
C GLY A 448 6.98 8.46 -21.19
N LEU A 449 8.31 8.62 -21.19
CA LEU A 449 9.18 8.39 -22.35
C LEU A 449 10.06 7.15 -22.24
N CYS A 450 10.13 6.55 -21.06
CA CYS A 450 10.83 5.29 -20.84
C CYS A 450 10.02 4.37 -19.95
N ASN A 451 10.15 3.06 -20.18
CA ASN A 451 9.55 2.07 -19.33
C ASN A 451 10.49 1.76 -18.16
N GLN A 452 10.08 2.16 -16.96
CA GLN A 452 10.79 1.95 -15.70
C GLN A 452 10.85 0.48 -15.25
N LYS A 453 10.09 -0.44 -15.86
CA LYS A 453 10.06 -1.87 -15.49
C LYS A 453 11.23 -2.68 -16.03
N HIS A 454 11.89 -2.18 -17.08
CA HIS A 454 12.92 -2.94 -17.80
C HIS A 454 14.32 -2.37 -17.57
N ALA A 455 15.32 -3.24 -17.52
CA ALA A 455 16.72 -2.83 -17.41
C ALA A 455 17.27 -2.22 -18.71
N TYR A 456 16.59 -2.45 -19.85
CA TYR A 456 16.92 -1.81 -21.13
C TYR A 456 16.81 -0.29 -21.00
N VAL A 457 17.89 0.42 -21.30
CA VAL A 457 17.89 1.89 -21.39
C VAL A 457 17.55 2.25 -22.83
N GLU A 458 16.45 2.95 -23.02
CA GLU A 458 15.98 3.41 -24.31
C GLU A 458 17.05 4.24 -25.01
N SER A 459 17.19 4.05 -26.31
CA SER A 459 18.08 4.87 -27.11
C SER A 459 17.54 6.30 -27.21
N LEU A 460 18.44 7.24 -27.50
CA LEU A 460 18.07 8.63 -27.67
C LEU A 460 17.05 8.82 -28.81
N ASP A 461 17.15 8.06 -29.88
CA ASP A 461 16.25 8.16 -31.04
C ASP A 461 14.83 7.67 -30.69
N GLU A 462 14.70 6.60 -29.90
CA GLU A 462 13.40 6.12 -29.40
C GLU A 462 12.71 7.16 -28.51
N VAL A 463 13.47 7.76 -27.59
CA VAL A 463 12.98 8.81 -26.68
C VAL A 463 12.62 10.07 -27.46
N LEU A 464 13.49 10.52 -28.38
CA LEU A 464 13.23 11.70 -29.21
C LEU A 464 12.00 11.53 -30.09
N GLY A 465 11.83 10.38 -30.76
CA GLY A 465 10.67 10.17 -31.64
C GLY A 465 9.34 10.27 -30.87
N LYS A 466 9.28 9.72 -29.65
CA LYS A 466 8.10 9.85 -28.77
C LYS A 466 7.93 11.28 -28.26
N ALA A 467 9.01 11.93 -27.82
CA ALA A 467 8.98 13.30 -27.33
C ALA A 467 8.54 14.31 -28.41
N GLU A 468 9.03 14.16 -29.64
CA GLU A 468 8.63 14.96 -30.81
C GLU A 468 7.15 14.76 -31.14
N THR A 469 6.66 13.52 -31.06
CA THR A 469 5.23 13.22 -31.21
C THR A 469 4.42 13.98 -30.16
N ALA A 470 4.79 13.92 -28.89
CA ALA A 470 4.08 14.64 -27.84
C ALA A 470 4.10 16.17 -28.05
N VAL A 471 5.26 16.75 -28.42
CA VAL A 471 5.37 18.18 -28.71
C VAL A 471 4.51 18.57 -29.91
N ALA A 472 4.43 17.74 -30.96
CA ALA A 472 3.55 17.99 -32.11
C ALA A 472 2.06 17.89 -31.75
N LEU A 473 1.70 17.03 -30.79
CA LEU A 473 0.32 16.87 -30.33
C LEU A 473 -0.15 18.01 -29.41
N PHE A 474 0.71 18.47 -28.49
CA PHE A 474 0.32 19.32 -27.36
C PHE A 474 1.03 20.68 -27.29
N GLY A 475 2.08 20.87 -28.10
CA GLY A 475 2.92 22.06 -28.08
C GLY A 475 4.00 22.04 -26.99
N ALA A 476 5.17 22.63 -27.28
CA ALA A 476 6.34 22.56 -26.40
C ALA A 476 6.09 23.16 -25.01
N GLN A 477 5.25 24.20 -24.92
CA GLN A 477 4.92 24.90 -23.66
C GLN A 477 4.17 24.01 -22.65
N ARG A 478 3.37 23.04 -23.14
CA ARG A 478 2.53 22.18 -22.29
C ARG A 478 3.22 20.87 -21.89
N VAL A 479 4.29 20.48 -22.56
CA VAL A 479 4.91 19.16 -22.39
C VAL A 479 5.98 19.18 -21.29
N LEU A 480 5.99 18.10 -20.51
CA LEU A 480 7.01 17.70 -19.55
C LEU A 480 7.43 16.26 -19.83
N PHE A 481 8.60 15.83 -19.31
CA PHE A 481 9.13 14.49 -19.56
C PHE A 481 9.46 13.75 -18.27
N ASN A 482 9.11 12.46 -18.25
CA ASN A 482 9.29 11.58 -17.10
C ASN A 482 9.42 10.11 -17.56
N PRO A 483 9.90 9.19 -16.70
CA PRO A 483 9.62 7.77 -16.86
C PRO A 483 8.13 7.48 -16.68
N ASP A 484 7.64 6.35 -17.20
CA ASP A 484 6.23 5.94 -17.06
C ASP A 484 5.80 5.91 -15.57
N CYS A 485 6.63 5.38 -14.66
CA CYS A 485 6.40 5.41 -13.20
C CYS A 485 7.72 5.56 -12.41
N GLY A 486 7.65 5.48 -11.07
CA GLY A 486 8.82 5.45 -10.19
C GLY A 486 9.62 4.14 -10.29
N PHE A 487 10.88 4.15 -9.84
CA PHE A 487 11.78 3.00 -10.00
C PHE A 487 11.72 2.00 -8.84
N ALA A 488 11.06 2.34 -7.73
CA ALA A 488 10.91 1.46 -6.57
C ALA A 488 9.74 1.87 -5.67
N THR A 489 8.51 1.68 -6.17
CA THR A 489 7.28 1.94 -5.42
C THR A 489 7.24 1.21 -4.08
N PHE A 490 7.61 -0.07 -4.09
CA PHE A 490 7.76 -0.87 -2.88
C PHE A 490 9.26 -0.98 -2.58
N ALA A 491 9.64 -0.67 -1.33
CA ALA A 491 11.04 -0.63 -0.93
C ALA A 491 11.77 -1.97 -1.21
N ASP A 492 11.13 -3.09 -0.86
CA ASP A 492 11.70 -4.44 -0.98
C ASP A 492 11.61 -5.05 -2.40
N ALA A 493 10.84 -4.42 -3.30
CA ALA A 493 10.67 -4.89 -4.68
C ALA A 493 10.96 -3.79 -5.70
N PRO A 494 12.21 -3.29 -5.78
CA PRO A 494 12.58 -2.28 -6.77
C PRO A 494 12.51 -2.88 -8.18
N VAL A 495 11.83 -2.18 -9.11
CA VAL A 495 11.73 -2.62 -10.50
C VAL A 495 13.03 -2.39 -11.28
N ASN A 496 13.89 -1.49 -10.80
CA ASN A 496 15.20 -1.22 -11.41
C ASN A 496 16.23 -0.70 -10.40
N SER A 497 17.51 -0.83 -10.77
CA SER A 497 18.61 -0.28 -9.97
C SER A 497 18.78 1.23 -10.17
N GLY A 498 19.40 1.91 -9.19
CA GLY A 498 19.65 3.36 -9.27
C GLY A 498 20.54 3.75 -10.46
N ARG A 499 21.43 2.85 -10.89
CA ARG A 499 22.27 3.03 -12.08
C ARG A 499 21.44 3.06 -13.37
N ILE A 500 20.45 2.17 -13.49
CA ILE A 500 19.54 2.15 -14.65
C ILE A 500 18.61 3.36 -14.62
N ALA A 501 18.08 3.72 -13.44
CA ALA A 501 17.28 4.92 -13.26
C ALA A 501 18.03 6.19 -13.70
N GLU A 502 19.28 6.36 -13.25
CA GLU A 502 20.14 7.47 -13.66
C GLU A 502 20.39 7.48 -15.18
N ALA A 503 20.68 6.31 -15.77
CA ALA A 503 20.94 6.20 -17.20
C ALA A 503 19.70 6.57 -18.05
N LYS A 504 18.52 6.07 -17.68
CA LYS A 504 17.25 6.40 -18.34
C LYS A 504 16.96 7.90 -18.27
N LEU A 505 17.08 8.50 -17.09
CA LEU A 505 16.87 9.95 -16.92
C LEU A 505 17.86 10.79 -17.74
N ARG A 506 19.12 10.35 -17.85
CA ARG A 506 20.12 11.03 -18.68
C ARG A 506 19.72 11.07 -20.16
N VAL A 507 19.12 10.01 -20.69
CA VAL A 507 18.62 9.99 -22.07
C VAL A 507 17.46 10.97 -22.25
N LEU A 508 16.52 11.01 -21.29
CA LEU A 508 15.42 11.98 -21.30
C LEU A 508 15.94 13.43 -21.26
N VAL A 509 16.96 13.72 -20.45
CA VAL A 509 17.61 15.05 -20.36
C VAL A 509 18.26 15.44 -21.69
N GLU A 510 19.00 14.54 -22.33
CA GLU A 510 19.60 14.82 -23.65
C GLU A 510 18.52 15.05 -24.72
N ALA A 511 17.42 14.29 -24.70
CA ALA A 511 16.29 14.51 -25.60
C ALA A 511 15.63 15.88 -25.36
N SER A 512 15.37 16.23 -24.10
CA SER A 512 14.82 17.52 -23.68
C SER A 512 15.68 18.68 -24.17
N ARG A 513 17.00 18.62 -23.96
CA ARG A 513 17.94 19.66 -24.39
C ARG A 513 17.84 19.95 -25.89
N ARG A 514 17.82 18.91 -26.73
CA ARG A 514 17.69 19.05 -28.19
C ARG A 514 16.36 19.68 -28.60
N LEU A 515 15.27 19.33 -27.91
CA LEU A 515 13.95 19.88 -28.19
C LEU A 515 13.84 21.34 -27.75
N ARG A 516 14.39 21.69 -26.57
CA ARG A 516 14.48 23.09 -26.11
C ARG A 516 15.23 23.95 -27.12
N GLU A 517 16.40 23.50 -27.57
CA GLU A 517 17.19 24.18 -28.61
C GLU A 517 16.39 24.37 -29.91
N ARG A 518 15.65 23.34 -30.36
CA ARG A 518 14.84 23.39 -31.58
C ARG A 518 13.63 24.32 -31.49
N HIS A 519 12.98 24.37 -30.33
CA HIS A 519 11.76 25.13 -30.12
C HIS A 519 11.98 26.51 -29.50
N GLY A 520 13.20 26.84 -29.08
CA GLY A 520 13.57 28.12 -28.47
C GLY A 520 12.88 28.34 -27.12
N VAL A 521 12.76 27.28 -26.31
CA VAL A 521 12.05 27.29 -25.01
C VAL A 521 12.94 26.92 -23.83
#